data_AF-A0A3S4ENA3-F1
#
_entry.id   AF-A0A3S4ENA3-F1
#
_cell.length_a   1.000
_cell.length_b   1.000
_cell.length_c   1.000
_cell.angle_alpha   90.00
_cell.angle_beta   90.00
_cell.angle_gamma   90.00
#
_symmetry.space_group_name_H-M   'P 1'
#
loop_
_entity.id
_entity.type
_entity.pdbx_description
1 polymer ?
#
loop_
_entity_poly.entity_id
_entity_poly.type
_entity_poly.pdbx_seq_one_letter_code
_entity_poly.pdbx_strand_id
1 'polypeptide(L)' 'MNPERSERIEIPVLPLRDVVVYPHMVIPLFVGREKSIRCLEAAMDHDKKIMLVAQKERPQRMNLALTICSRSAP' A
#
# COMPACT_ATOMS: atom_id res chain seq x y z
N MET A 1 -2.25 -9.31 37.32
CA MET A 1 -2.16 -9.00 35.88
C MET A 1 -0.74 -9.22 35.42
N ASN A 2 -0.50 -10.17 34.52
CA ASN A 2 0.83 -10.37 33.93
C ASN A 2 1.07 -9.23 32.92
N PRO A 3 2.15 -8.44 33.01
CA PRO A 3 2.52 -7.51 31.97
C PRO A 3 3.09 -8.33 30.81
N GLU A 4 2.21 -8.82 29.95
CA GLU A 4 2.58 -9.47 28.70
C GLU A 4 3.59 -8.58 27.98
N ARG A 5 4.82 -9.08 27.83
CA ARG A 5 5.92 -8.40 27.15
C ARG A 5 5.43 -8.00 25.76
N SER A 6 5.39 -6.70 25.50
CA SER A 6 5.14 -6.17 24.16
C SER A 6 6.36 -6.51 23.29
N GLU A 7 6.40 -7.72 22.74
CA GLU A 7 7.39 -8.10 21.74
C GLU A 7 7.19 -7.21 20.51
N ARG A 8 8.19 -6.36 20.26
CA ARG A 8 8.14 -5.39 19.18
C ARG A 8 8.54 -6.13 17.90
N ILE A 9 7.56 -6.40 17.05
CA ILE A 9 7.79 -7.07 15.76
C ILE A 9 7.95 -6.04 14.65
N GLU A 10 8.94 -6.24 13.79
CA GLU A 10 9.05 -5.51 12.53
C GLU A 10 8.24 -6.25 11.46
N ILE A 11 7.29 -5.55 10.85
CA ILE A 11 6.40 -6.12 9.82
C ILE A 11 6.36 -5.20 8.61
N PRO A 12 6.46 -5.73 7.38
CA PRO A 12 6.28 -4.95 6.16
C PRO A 12 4.88 -4.35 6.11
N VAL A 13 4.80 -3.08 5.69
CA VAL A 13 3.56 -2.31 5.62
C VAL A 13 3.20 -2.02 4.17
N LEU A 14 2.00 -2.43 3.76
CA LEU A 14 1.45 -2.13 2.44
C LEU A 14 0.31 -1.11 2.58
N PRO A 15 0.49 0.11 2.07
CA PRO A 15 -0.58 1.09 2.07
C PRO A 15 -1.65 0.75 1.04
N LEU A 16 -2.91 0.80 1.45
CA LEU A 16 -4.08 0.69 0.58
C LEU A 16 -4.81 2.03 0.54
N ARG A 17 -5.19 2.46 -0.66
CA ARG A 17 -5.94 3.71 -0.89
C ARG A 17 -7.40 3.46 -1.20
N ASP A 18 -7.67 2.46 -2.04
CA ASP A 18 -8.98 2.31 -2.66
C ASP A 18 -9.85 1.27 -1.92
N VAL A 19 -9.27 0.48 -1.01
CA VAL A 19 -9.97 -0.60 -0.29
C VAL A 19 -9.48 -0.74 1.16
N VAL A 20 -10.38 -1.18 2.04
CA VAL A 20 -10.07 -1.56 3.43
C VAL A 20 -10.43 -3.04 3.60
N VAL A 21 -9.47 -3.83 4.10
CA VAL A 21 -9.62 -5.28 4.27
C VAL A 21 -9.82 -5.59 5.75
N TYR A 22 -10.87 -6.35 6.06
CA TYR A 22 -11.13 -6.88 7.39
C TYR A 22 -10.67 -8.34 7.51
N PRO A 23 -10.46 -8.86 8.72
CA PRO A 23 -10.17 -10.28 8.93
C PRO A 23 -11.20 -11.19 8.25
N HIS A 24 -10.76 -12.37 7.81
CA HIS A 24 -11.56 -13.36 7.06
C HIS A 24 -11.94 -12.97 5.62
N MET A 25 -11.49 -11.82 5.11
CA MET A 25 -11.69 -11.45 3.71
C MET A 25 -10.56 -11.97 2.80
N VAL A 26 -10.92 -12.40 1.59
CA VAL A 26 -9.98 -12.73 0.52
C VAL A 26 -10.24 -11.79 -0.65
N ILE A 27 -9.30 -10.89 -0.95
CA ILE A 27 -9.41 -9.90 -2.03
C ILE A 27 -8.13 -9.95 -2.88
N PRO A 28 -8.23 -10.06 -4.21
CA PRO A 28 -7.08 -9.87 -5.09
C PRO A 28 -6.67 -8.39 -5.10
N LEU A 29 -5.39 -8.10 -4.82
CA LEU A 29 -4.84 -6.75 -4.83
C LEU A 29 -3.88 -6.59 -6.02
N PHE A 30 -3.99 -5.47 -6.73
CA PHE A 30 -3.05 -5.10 -7.79
C PHE A 30 -1.95 -4.20 -7.23
N VAL A 31 -0.71 -4.69 -7.25
CA VAL A 31 0.46 -3.95 -6.77
C VAL A 31 1.32 -3.54 -7.97
N GLY A 32 1.37 -2.22 -8.27
CA GLY A 32 2.06 -1.70 -9.46
C GLY A 32 3.30 -0.85 -9.18
N ARG A 33 3.61 -0.52 -7.92
CA ARG A 33 4.77 0.31 -7.56
C ARG A 33 5.92 -0.57 -7.10
N GLU A 34 7.13 -0.36 -7.61
CA GLU A 34 8.32 -1.14 -7.25
C GLU A 34 8.54 -1.25 -5.73
N LYS A 35 8.36 -0.15 -4.99
CA LYS A 35 8.49 -0.15 -3.52
C LYS A 35 7.47 -1.06 -2.84
N SER A 36 6.25 -1.12 -3.36
CA SER A 36 5.20 -1.98 -2.83
C SER A 36 5.43 -3.45 -3.19
N ILE A 37 5.98 -3.71 -4.38
CA ILE A 37 6.38 -5.07 -4.81
C ILE A 37 7.48 -5.61 -3.88
N ARG A 38 8.55 -4.85 -3.64
CA ARG A 38 9.62 -5.24 -2.70
C ARG A 38 9.12 -5.49 -1.28
N CYS A 39 8.16 -4.69 -0.82
CA CYS A 39 7.52 -4.87 0.48
C CYS A 39 6.75 -6.20 0.56
N LEU A 40 6.07 -6.56 -0.53
CA LEU A 40 5.36 -7.84 -0.64
C LEU A 40 6.34 -9.02 -0.71
N GLU A 41 7.42 -8.92 -1.48
CA GLU A 41 8.48 -9.93 -1.55
C GLU A 41 9.08 -10.18 -0.16
N ALA A 42 9.46 -9.12 0.57
CA ALA A 42 9.96 -9.24 1.93
C ALA A 42 8.94 -9.91 2.87
N ALA A 43 7.64 -9.61 2.73
CA ALA A 43 6.60 -10.26 3.52
C ALA A 43 6.49 -11.77 3.22
N MET A 44 6.65 -12.15 1.95
CA MET A 44 6.60 -13.55 1.51
C MET A 44 7.80 -14.37 1.96
N ASP A 45 8.97 -13.74 2.08
CA ASP A 45 10.20 -14.38 2.56
C ASP A 45 10.22 -14.60 4.08
N HIS A 46 9.36 -13.88 4.82
CA HIS A 46 9.18 -14.03 6.26
C HIS A 46 7.92 -14.86 6.60
N ASP A 47 7.15 -14.45 7.61
CA ASP A 47 5.97 -15.16 8.12
C ASP A 47 4.72 -15.08 7.21
N LYS A 48 4.84 -14.53 5.99
CA LYS A 48 3.69 -14.18 5.13
C LYS A 48 2.71 -13.21 5.81
N LYS A 49 3.19 -12.49 6.82
CA LYS A 49 2.44 -11.46 7.55
C LYS A 49 2.77 -10.11 6.93
N ILE A 50 1.73 -9.37 6.55
CA ILE A 50 1.84 -8.01 6.04
C ILE A 50 0.83 -7.13 6.76
N MET A 51 1.22 -5.92 7.11
CA MET A 51 0.32 -4.94 7.73
C MET A 51 -0.30 -4.09 6.63
N LEU A 52 -1.62 -4.15 6.50
CA LEU A 52 -2.38 -3.31 5.57
C LEU A 52 -2.80 -2.04 6.30
N VAL A 53 -2.44 -0.88 5.74
CA VAL A 53 -2.77 0.42 6.34
C VAL A 53 -3.60 1.25 5.36
N ALA A 54 -4.77 1.70 5.81
CA ALA A 54 -5.56 2.66 5.08
C ALA A 54 -4.89 4.03 5.13
N GLN A 55 -4.66 4.62 3.96
CA GLN A 55 -4.14 5.99 3.91
C GLN A 55 -5.28 6.98 4.12
N LYS A 56 -5.22 7.76 5.21
CA LYS A 56 -6.02 8.97 5.35
C LYS A 56 -5.64 9.91 4.20
N GLU A 57 -6.63 10.37 3.45
CA GLU A 57 -6.47 11.11 2.20
C GLU A 57 -5.35 12.15 2.23
N ARG A 58 -4.54 12.18 1.16
CA ARG A 58 -3.97 13.44 0.68
C ARG A 58 -4.88 13.94 -0.45
N PRO A 59 -5.61 15.04 -0.28
CA PRO A 59 -6.31 15.67 -1.38
C PRO A 59 -5.27 16.42 -2.22
N GLN A 60 -4.37 15.74 -2.93
CA GLN A 60 -3.48 16.46 -3.83
C GLN A 60 -3.12 15.67 -5.08
N ARG A 61 -3.74 16.15 -6.17
CA ARG A 61 -3.48 15.92 -7.59
C ARG A 61 -3.70 14.50 -8.09
N MET A 62 -4.94 14.30 -8.54
CA MET A 62 -5.18 13.79 -9.88
C MET A 62 -4.10 14.35 -10.83
N ASN A 63 -3.28 13.49 -11.42
CA ASN A 63 -2.44 13.85 -12.55
C ASN A 63 -3.36 14.17 -13.74
N LEU A 64 -3.95 15.36 -13.76
CA LEU A 64 -4.49 15.96 -14.98
C LEU A 64 -3.34 16.69 -15.69
N ALA A 65 -2.30 15.94 -16.05
CA ALA A 65 -1.22 16.40 -16.90
C ALA A 65 -1.06 15.41 -18.05
N LEU A 66 -2.12 15.28 -18.85
CA LEU A 66 -2.01 14.72 -20.19
C LEU A 66 -3.12 15.26 -21.12
N THR A 67 -3.33 16.57 -21.10
CA THR A 67 -3.78 17.35 -22.28
C THR A 67 -3.33 18.79 -22.06
N ILE A 68 -2.05 19.00 -21.76
CA ILE A 68 -1.42 20.22 -22.26
C ILE A 68 -1.17 19.87 -23.71
N CYS A 69 -2.04 20.33 -24.61
CA CYS A 69 -1.84 20.31 -26.06
C CYS A 69 -0.55 21.07 -26.37
N SER A 70 0.59 20.43 -26.17
CA SER A 70 1.82 20.72 -26.87
C SER A 70 1.68 20.15 -28.27
N ARG A 71 1.07 20.93 -29.16
CA ARG A 71 1.52 21.10 -30.55
C ARG A 71 0.63 22.12 -31.25
N SER A 72 1.07 23.38 -31.13
CA SER A 72 1.15 24.26 -32.28
C SER A 72 1.76 23.52 -33.48
N ALA A 73 1.08 23.53 -34.61
CA ALA A 73 1.65 23.43 -35.96
C ALA A 73 0.62 23.97 -36.96
N PRO A 74 1.07 24.53 -38.10
CA PRO A 74 0.61 25.78 -38.72
C PRO A 74 -0.78 25.77 -39.36
#